data_AF-A0A1M6IZ52-F1
#
_entry.id   AF-A0A1M6IZ52-F1
#
_cell.length_a   1.000
_cell.length_b   1.000
_cell.length_c   1.000
_cell.angle_alpha   90.00
_cell.angle_beta   90.00
_cell.angle_gamma   90.00
#
_symmetry.space_group_name_H-M   'P 1'
#
loop_
_entity.id
_entity.type
_entity.pdbx_description
1 polymer ?
#
loop_
_entity_poly.entity_id
_entity_poly.type
_entity_poly.pdbx_seq_one_letter_code
_entity_poly.pdbx_strand_id
1 'polypeptide(L)' 'MKDIEKNEIEITIKIDTVMPLRDAKAIVERELITKVMEKVKSTYKAAEILQVSQATISRKSKRYNDEIYY' A
#
# COMPACT_ATOMS: atom_id res chain seq x y z
N MET A 1 -6.51 -28.49 -4.32
CA MET A 1 -7.52 -27.41 -4.33
C MET A 1 -6.89 -26.25 -5.08
N LYS A 2 -7.61 -25.77 -6.10
CA LYS A 2 -7.09 -25.02 -7.24
C LYS A 2 -6.35 -23.75 -6.82
N ASP A 3 -5.22 -23.55 -7.49
CA ASP A 3 -4.35 -22.38 -7.47
C ASP A 3 -5.19 -21.10 -7.51
N ILE A 4 -5.07 -20.30 -6.45
CA ILE A 4 -5.64 -18.95 -6.42
C ILE A 4 -4.87 -18.18 -7.48
N GLU A 5 -5.55 -17.90 -8.58
CA GLU A 5 -5.05 -17.18 -9.75
C GLU A 5 -4.20 -15.99 -9.31
N LYS A 6 -2.93 -16.09 -9.71
CA LYS A 6 -1.91 -15.07 -9.61
C LYS A 6 -2.30 -13.92 -10.53
N ASN A 7 -3.32 -13.15 -10.16
CA ASN A 7 -3.60 -11.87 -10.80
C ASN A 7 -2.50 -10.91 -10.29
N GLU A 8 -1.32 -11.02 -10.92
CA GLU A 8 -0.20 -10.11 -10.74
C GLU A 8 -0.69 -8.74 -11.18
N ILE A 9 -1.11 -7.93 -10.20
CA ILE A 9 -1.30 -6.50 -10.44
C ILE A 9 0.10 -5.97 -10.72
N GLU A 10 0.47 -5.89 -11.99
CA GLU A 10 1.75 -5.35 -12.43
C GLU A 10 1.73 -3.84 -12.17
N ILE A 11 2.22 -3.43 -10.99
CA ILE A 11 2.39 -2.02 -10.64
C ILE A 11 3.77 -1.61 -11.12
N THR A 12 3.83 -0.90 -12.25
CA THR A 12 5.06 -0.26 -12.72
C THR A 12 5.24 1.09 -11.99
N ILE A 13 6.39 1.28 -11.34
CA ILE A 13 6.77 2.59 -10.78
C ILE A 13 7.51 3.37 -11.88
N LYS A 14 6.97 4.53 -12.26
CA LYS A 14 7.61 5.46 -13.20
C LYS A 14 8.02 6.73 -12.48
N ILE A 15 9.27 7.18 -12.67
CA ILE A 15 9.81 8.41 -12.09
C ILE A 15 10.13 9.36 -13.24
N ASP A 16 9.27 10.35 -13.44
CA ASP A 16 9.41 11.33 -14.52
C ASP A 16 10.27 12.55 -14.09
N THR A 17 10.31 12.86 -12.79
CA THR A 17 11.03 14.02 -12.25
C THR A 17 11.68 13.70 -10.91
N VAL A 18 12.78 14.40 -10.59
CA VAL A 18 13.42 14.31 -9.28
C VAL A 18 12.57 15.03 -8.23
N MET A 19 12.47 14.42 -7.05
CA MET A 19 11.86 15.02 -5.86
C MET A 19 12.65 14.60 -4.60
N PRO A 20 12.45 15.28 -3.46
CA PRO A 20 13.06 14.84 -2.20
C PRO A 20 12.68 13.40 -1.87
N LEU A 21 13.66 12.57 -1.49
CA LEU A 21 13.46 11.14 -1.19
C LEU A 21 12.37 10.90 -0.14
N ARG A 22 12.25 11.81 0.83
CA ARG A 22 11.20 11.77 1.86
C ARG A 22 9.80 11.75 1.24
N ASP A 23 9.59 12.57 0.23
CA ASP A 23 8.28 12.76 -0.40
C ASP A 23 7.98 11.58 -1.34
N ALA A 24 8.97 11.14 -2.12
CA ALA A 24 8.87 9.93 -2.95
C ALA A 24 8.49 8.71 -2.10
N LYS A 25 9.16 8.50 -0.96
CA LYS A 25 8.85 7.41 -0.04
C LYS A 25 7.43 7.50 0.50
N ALA A 26 6.98 8.69 0.87
CA ALA A 26 5.63 8.90 1.40
C ALA A 26 4.55 8.60 0.35
N ILE A 27 4.77 8.95 -0.92
CA ILE A 27 3.85 8.69 -2.03
C ILE A 27 3.75 7.19 -2.30
N VAL A 28 4.89 6.52 -2.49
CA VAL A 28 4.93 5.07 -2.77
C VAL A 28 4.33 4.29 -1.61
N GLU A 29 4.65 4.67 -0.36
CA GLU A 29 4.12 4.02 0.83
C GLU A 29 2.59 4.14 0.93
N ARG A 30 2.05 5.33 0.66
CA ARG A 30 0.59 5.55 0.59
C ARG A 30 -0.04 4.65 -0.45
N GLU A 31 0.49 4.65 -1.68
CA GLU A 31 -0.10 3.91 -2.79
C GLU A 31 -0.13 2.40 -2.52
N LEU A 32 0.99 1.84 -2.03
CA LEU A 32 1.07 0.42 -1.70
C LEU A 32 0.11 0.03 -0.57
N ILE A 33 0.05 0.83 0.50
CA ILE A 33 -0.84 0.57 1.64
C ILE A 33 -2.30 0.68 1.22
N THR A 34 -2.68 1.70 0.46
CA THR A 34 -4.05 1.87 -0.02
C THR A 34 -4.47 0.70 -0.91
N LYS A 35 -3.67 0.37 -1.94
CA LYS A 35 -3.99 -0.72 -2.86
C LYS A 35 -4.10 -2.09 -2.18
N VAL A 36 -3.17 -2.42 -1.27
CA VAL A 36 -3.25 -3.72 -0.57
C VAL A 36 -4.49 -3.76 0.32
N MET A 37 -4.81 -2.67 1.01
CA MET A 37 -5.98 -2.60 1.88
C MET A 37 -7.28 -2.67 1.07
N GLU A 38 -7.33 -2.09 -0.13
CA GLU A 38 -8.44 -2.25 -1.07
C GLU A 38 -8.63 -3.70 -1.50
N LYS A 39 -7.55 -4.44 -1.71
CA LYS A 39 -7.59 -5.83 -2.16
C LYS A 39 -7.97 -6.82 -1.05
N VAL A 40 -7.37 -6.69 0.14
CA VAL A 40 -7.46 -7.74 1.18
C VAL A 40 -8.33 -7.37 2.38
N LYS A 41 -8.67 -6.08 2.55
CA LYS A 41 -9.53 -5.55 3.62
C LYS A 41 -9.14 -6.03 5.04
N SER A 42 -7.86 -6.33 5.27
CA SER A 42 -7.34 -6.88 6.52
C SER A 42 -5.96 -6.30 6.81
N THR A 43 -5.82 -5.64 7.96
CA THR A 43 -4.53 -5.05 8.39
C THR A 43 -3.46 -6.11 8.62
N TYR A 44 -3.86 -7.32 9.04
CA TYR A 44 -2.96 -8.45 9.23
C TYR A 44 -2.41 -8.96 7.89
N LYS A 45 -3.29 -9.31 6.93
CA LYS A 45 -2.86 -9.79 5.60
C LYS A 45 -2.05 -8.74 4.83
N ALA A 46 -2.45 -7.47 4.94
CA ALA A 46 -1.71 -6.37 4.33
C ALA A 46 -0.29 -6.23 4.91
N ALA A 47 -0.11 -6.46 6.21
CA ALA A 47 1.18 -6.42 6.88
C ALA A 47 2.10 -7.57 6.43
N GLU A 48 1.54 -8.78 6.25
CA GLU A 48 2.28 -9.91 5.68
C GLU A 48 2.73 -9.63 4.24
N ILE A 49 1.83 -9.14 3.38
CA ILE A 49 2.12 -8.84 1.98
C ILE A 49 3.18 -7.74 1.83
N LEU A 50 3.06 -6.66 2.61
CA LEU A 50 3.99 -5.53 2.56
C LEU A 50 5.21 -5.70 3.47
N GLN A 51 5.34 -6.84 4.16
CA GLN A 51 6.44 -7.17 5.06
C GLN A 51 6.74 -6.08 6.11
N VAL A 52 5.68 -5.55 6.74
CA VAL A 52 5.77 -4.56 7.82
C VAL A 52 4.95 -5.01 9.02
N SER A 53 5.01 -4.29 10.13
CA SER A 53 4.16 -4.61 11.28
C SER A 53 2.69 -4.26 11.04
N GLN A 54 1.77 -5.04 11.62
CA GLN A 54 0.33 -4.74 11.58
C GLN A 54 0.00 -3.36 12.16
N ALA A 55 0.72 -2.93 13.21
CA ALA A 55 0.56 -1.59 13.80
C ALA A 55 0.92 -0.47 12.80
N THR A 56 1.89 -0.70 11.91
CA THR A 56 2.25 0.24 10.85
C THR A 56 1.11 0.39 9.85
N ILE A 57 0.54 -0.73 9.40
CA ILE A 57 -0.62 -0.71 8.49
C ILE A 57 -1.81 -0.01 9.15
N SER A 58 -2.17 -0.41 10.37
CA SER A 58 -3.33 0.15 11.10
C SER A 58 -3.27 1.68 11.23
N ARG A 59 -2.11 2.22 11.63
CA ARG A 59 -1.93 3.66 11.77
C ARG A 59 -1.98 4.39 10.42
N LYS A 60 -1.33 3.84 9.39
CA LYS A 60 -1.16 4.51 8.10
C LYS A 60 -2.42 4.42 7.23
N SER A 61 -3.07 3.26 7.17
CA SER A 61 -4.29 3.09 6.37
C SER A 61 -5.42 3.99 6.88
N LYS A 62 -5.57 4.13 8.20
CA LYS A 62 -6.51 5.09 8.80
C LYS A 62 -6.20 6.52 8.36
N ARG A 63 -4.94 6.95 8.53
CA ARG A 63 -4.50 8.29 8.13
C ARG A 63 -4.81 8.58 6.65
N TYR A 64 -4.49 7.65 5.75
CA TYR A 64 -4.69 7.87 4.32
C TYR A 64 -6.14 7.85 3.88
N ASN A 65 -6.98 7.07 4.56
CA ASN A 65 -8.42 7.10 4.34
C ASN A 65 -9.01 8.45 4.76
N ASP A 66 -8.61 8.98 5.92
CA ASP A 66 -9.11 10.26 6.43
C ASP A 66 -8.69 11.45 5.53
N GLU A 67 -7.52 11.38 4.90
CA GLU A 67 -7.02 12.39 3.94
C GLU A 67 -7.76 12.40 2.58
N ILE A 68 -8.59 11.39 2.26
CA ILE A 68 -9.39 11.35 1.01
C ILE A 68 -10.76 12.04 1.18
N TYR A 69 -11.25 12.20 2.42
CA TYR A 69 -12.57 12.76 2.71
C TYR A 69 -12.55 14.23 3.20
N TYR A 70 -11.45 14.94 2.97
CA TYR A 70 -11.28 16.38 3.25
C TYR A 70 -10.65 17.07 2.05
#